data_AF-A0A507DJ15-F1
#
_entry.id   AF-A0A507DJ15-F1
#
_cell.length_a   1.000
_cell.length_b   1.000
_cell.length_c   1.000
_cell.angle_alpha   90.00
_cell.angle_beta   90.00
_cell.angle_gamma   90.00
#
_symmetry.space_group_name_H-M   'P 1'
#
loop_
_entity.id
_entity.type
_entity.pdbx_description
1 polymer ?
#
loop_
_entity_poly.entity_id
_entity_poly.type
_entity_poly.pdbx_seq_one_letter_code
_entity_poly.pdbx_strand_id
1 'polypeptide(L)'
;MTAHKETGEGDENDCTGVRRNKILIVGPSESVLIQFISRLLRKTNQSDLVDAHLSASPSSASSFLAGDGLAIPFRLDTRYYTVETSLWISCLNTSLQDSSQWSVVAPAVDALIYVFDKSQPESFHRIKPWSTFSSTHDPNIALCIAYSLHDSTDNVPLGDCEDWCIENGFEFIDADDTGESSVVDDPVEAARAKFGLDRVIEALESNMWDGLVRKTPPYMGPSSNNNSRPTPLPSTIRNNISTTNPNDLASLYSHVFNSFTTDLSNGDMEDNIDGFEVALHQLKTLREQSRMLSDNERTEFAAKVALAFDKHFGTDENDNDANFEDYIT
;
A
#
# COMPACT_ATOMS: atom_id res chain seq x y z
N MET A 1 1.95 13.68 -61.14
CA MET A 1 0.84 12.81 -60.67
C MET A 1 1.23 11.42 -61.09
N THR A 2 1.84 10.59 -60.23
CA THR A 2 1.18 9.94 -59.09
C THR A 2 2.18 9.71 -57.96
N ALA A 3 1.73 9.95 -56.73
CA ALA A 3 2.54 9.90 -55.51
C ALA A 3 2.71 8.48 -54.94
N HIS A 4 3.78 8.36 -54.17
CA HIS A 4 4.29 7.23 -53.39
C HIS A 4 3.27 6.48 -52.53
N LYS A 5 3.53 5.17 -52.32
CA LYS A 5 3.25 4.54 -51.03
C LYS A 5 4.43 3.66 -50.63
N GLU A 6 5.22 4.19 -49.71
CA GLU A 6 6.26 3.48 -48.97
C GLU A 6 5.62 2.41 -48.08
N THR A 7 6.29 1.26 -48.05
CA THR A 7 6.15 0.18 -47.07
C THR A 7 6.84 0.60 -45.78
N GLY A 8 6.10 0.65 -44.68
CA GLY A 8 6.62 0.82 -43.33
C GLY A 8 6.12 -0.32 -42.45
N GLU A 9 7.06 -0.92 -41.73
CA GLU A 9 6.91 -1.90 -40.66
C GLU A 9 5.82 -1.54 -39.64
N GLY A 10 5.24 -2.56 -39.03
CA GLY A 10 4.27 -2.44 -37.93
C GLY A 10 4.41 -3.63 -37.01
N ASP A 11 5.49 -3.58 -36.23
CA ASP A 11 5.69 -4.04 -34.86
C ASP A 11 5.01 -5.32 -34.36
N GLU A 12 5.88 -6.25 -34.00
CA GLU A 12 5.67 -7.36 -33.08
C GLU A 12 5.09 -6.88 -31.73
N ASN A 13 4.00 -7.51 -31.31
CA ASN A 13 3.56 -7.74 -29.92
C ASN A 13 3.91 -6.67 -28.87
N ASP A 14 3.13 -5.60 -28.84
CA ASP A 14 3.03 -4.71 -27.70
C ASP A 14 1.78 -5.05 -26.85
N CYS A 15 1.97 -5.73 -25.72
CA CYS A 15 0.93 -5.90 -24.70
C CYS A 15 1.02 -4.83 -23.60
N THR A 16 1.69 -3.68 -23.80
CA THR A 16 1.94 -2.67 -22.75
C THR A 16 0.80 -1.67 -22.51
N GLY A 17 -0.46 -2.02 -22.79
CA GLY A 17 -1.60 -1.08 -22.72
C GLY A 17 -2.61 -1.29 -21.59
N VAL A 18 -2.57 -2.41 -20.88
CA VAL A 18 -3.60 -2.78 -19.90
C VAL A 18 -3.21 -2.29 -18.51
N ARG A 19 -3.96 -1.34 -17.95
CA ARG A 19 -3.75 -0.90 -16.55
C ARG A 19 -4.11 -2.02 -15.59
N ARG A 20 -3.17 -2.40 -14.73
CA ARG A 20 -3.36 -3.37 -13.67
C ARG A 20 -4.04 -2.69 -12.48
N ASN A 21 -5.34 -2.45 -12.63
CA ASN A 21 -6.10 -1.72 -11.62
C ASN A 21 -7.50 -2.25 -11.36
N LYS A 22 -7.76 -3.53 -11.63
CA LYS A 22 -9.09 -4.15 -11.50
C LYS A 22 -9.17 -4.99 -10.24
N ILE A 23 -10.34 -4.96 -9.59
CA ILE A 23 -10.65 -5.77 -8.41
C ILE A 23 -11.61 -6.86 -8.87
N LEU A 24 -11.15 -8.10 -8.91
CA LEU A 24 -11.97 -9.26 -9.26
C LEU A 24 -12.56 -9.87 -7.98
N ILE A 25 -13.89 -9.84 -7.86
CA ILE A 25 -14.65 -10.40 -6.75
C ILE A 25 -15.42 -11.62 -7.25
N VAL A 26 -15.13 -12.78 -6.68
CA VAL A 26 -15.74 -14.05 -7.08
C VAL A 26 -16.26 -14.82 -5.88
N GLY A 27 -17.30 -15.62 -6.09
CA GLY A 27 -17.91 -16.39 -5.02
C GLY A 27 -19.00 -17.32 -5.53
N PRO A 28 -19.39 -18.34 -4.76
CA PRO A 28 -20.33 -19.37 -5.21
C PRO A 28 -21.79 -18.95 -5.09
N SER A 29 -22.08 -17.92 -4.29
CA SER A 29 -23.44 -17.48 -3.99
C SER A 29 -23.64 -16.03 -4.43
N GLU A 30 -24.56 -15.84 -5.38
CA GLU A 30 -24.91 -14.51 -5.88
C GLU A 30 -25.48 -13.63 -4.77
N SER A 31 -26.33 -14.17 -3.88
CA SER A 31 -26.87 -13.40 -2.76
C SER A 31 -25.77 -12.92 -1.80
N VAL A 32 -24.77 -13.76 -1.52
CA VAL A 32 -23.62 -13.41 -0.67
C VAL A 32 -22.80 -12.30 -1.31
N LEU A 33 -22.45 -12.44 -2.60
CA LEU A 33 -21.70 -11.43 -3.34
C LEU A 33 -22.41 -10.09 -3.34
N ILE A 34 -23.71 -10.06 -3.65
CA ILE A 34 -24.50 -8.82 -3.70
C ILE A 34 -24.54 -8.14 -2.35
N GLN A 35 -24.78 -8.90 -1.27
CA GLN A 35 -24.82 -8.34 0.08
C GLN A 35 -23.46 -7.79 0.49
N PHE A 36 -22.39 -8.56 0.27
CA PHE A 36 -21.03 -8.13 0.55
C PHE A 36 -20.67 -6.85 -0.21
N ILE A 37 -20.91 -6.80 -1.53
CA ILE A 37 -20.60 -5.64 -2.37
C ILE A 37 -21.46 -4.43 -1.96
N SER A 38 -22.74 -4.65 -1.64
CA SER A 38 -23.60 -3.58 -1.14
C SER A 38 -23.07 -2.99 0.16
N ARG A 39 -22.57 -3.84 1.07
CA ARG A 39 -21.98 -3.41 2.35
C ARG A 39 -20.65 -2.68 2.11
N LEU A 40 -19.80 -3.17 1.21
CA LEU A 40 -18.55 -2.54 0.78
C LEU A 40 -18.81 -1.14 0.20
N LEU A 41 -19.69 -1.02 -0.80
CA LEU A 41 -20.03 0.25 -1.46
C LEU A 41 -20.62 1.26 -0.50
N ARG A 42 -21.49 0.84 0.43
CA ARG A 42 -22.01 1.74 1.47
C ARG A 42 -20.90 2.26 2.38
N LYS A 43 -19.99 1.37 2.77
CA LYS A 43 -18.89 1.73 3.69
C LYS A 43 -17.85 2.64 3.05
N THR A 44 -17.68 2.57 1.73
CA THR A 44 -16.84 3.50 0.96
C THR A 44 -17.57 4.76 0.49
N ASN A 45 -18.78 5.04 1.01
CA ASN A 45 -19.62 6.19 0.64
C ASN A 45 -20.01 6.24 -0.86
N GLN A 46 -20.20 5.08 -1.47
CA GLN A 46 -20.61 4.91 -2.87
C GLN A 46 -21.97 4.18 -3.00
N SER A 47 -22.89 4.44 -2.06
CA SER A 47 -24.22 3.81 -1.99
C SER A 47 -25.06 3.98 -3.26
N ASP A 48 -24.89 5.08 -4.00
CA ASP A 48 -25.60 5.34 -5.25
C ASP A 48 -25.35 4.25 -6.31
N LEU A 49 -24.19 3.58 -6.25
CA LEU A 49 -23.84 2.48 -7.15
C LEU A 49 -24.61 1.20 -6.82
N VAL A 50 -25.07 1.03 -5.58
CA VAL A 50 -25.92 -0.12 -5.19
C VAL A 50 -27.23 -0.04 -5.95
N ASP A 51 -27.88 1.12 -5.95
CA ASP A 51 -29.14 1.29 -6.67
C ASP A 51 -28.93 1.22 -8.18
N ALA A 52 -27.85 1.82 -8.70
CA ALA A 52 -27.57 1.83 -10.14
C ALA A 52 -27.25 0.44 -10.72
N HIS A 53 -26.55 -0.43 -9.98
CA HIS A 53 -26.01 -1.69 -10.51
C HIS A 53 -26.54 -2.96 -9.84
N LEU A 54 -26.99 -2.89 -8.59
CA LEU A 54 -27.40 -4.06 -7.80
C LEU A 54 -28.90 -4.09 -7.52
N SER A 55 -29.63 -2.99 -7.72
CA SER A 55 -31.11 -2.97 -7.57
C SER A 55 -31.82 -3.49 -8.83
N ALA A 56 -31.70 -4.79 -9.09
CA ALA A 56 -32.54 -5.43 -10.11
C ALA A 56 -33.93 -5.75 -9.53
N SER A 57 -34.98 -5.29 -10.22
CA SER A 57 -36.38 -5.63 -9.92
C SER A 57 -36.55 -7.17 -9.91
N PRO A 58 -37.24 -7.76 -8.91
CA PRO A 58 -37.29 -9.22 -8.65
C PRO A 58 -38.03 -10.06 -9.73
N SER A 59 -38.22 -9.53 -10.94
CA SER A 59 -39.02 -10.13 -12.02
C SER A 59 -38.19 -10.70 -13.19
N SER A 60 -36.86 -10.67 -13.14
CA SER A 60 -36.01 -11.36 -14.12
C SER A 60 -35.38 -12.61 -13.48
N ALA A 61 -35.92 -13.78 -13.78
CA ALA A 61 -35.51 -15.09 -13.24
C ALA A 61 -34.12 -15.59 -13.74
N SER A 62 -33.33 -14.74 -14.38
CA SER A 62 -31.95 -15.04 -14.77
C SER A 62 -30.99 -14.42 -13.76
N SER A 63 -30.14 -15.24 -13.15
CA SER A 63 -29.02 -14.77 -12.33
C SER A 63 -28.20 -13.75 -13.13
N PHE A 64 -28.10 -12.51 -12.64
CA PHE A 64 -27.47 -11.42 -13.37
C PHE A 64 -25.94 -11.50 -13.29
N LEU A 65 -25.44 -12.28 -12.33
CA LEU A 65 -24.04 -12.69 -12.25
C LEU A 65 -23.76 -14.02 -12.99
N ALA A 66 -24.79 -14.72 -13.48
CA ALA A 66 -24.64 -15.90 -14.32
C ALA A 66 -24.45 -15.50 -15.79
N GLY A 67 -23.23 -15.15 -16.17
CA GLY A 67 -22.89 -14.74 -17.53
C GLY A 67 -21.50 -14.09 -17.57
N ASP A 68 -21.38 -13.01 -18.34
CA ASP A 68 -20.14 -12.24 -18.55
C ASP A 68 -19.65 -11.46 -17.31
N GLY A 69 -20.28 -11.68 -16.14
CA GLY A 69 -20.04 -10.94 -14.91
C GLY A 69 -20.62 -9.52 -14.91
N LEU A 70 -20.43 -8.81 -13.80
CA LEU A 70 -20.86 -7.43 -13.60
C LEU A 70 -19.66 -6.53 -13.33
N ALA A 71 -19.57 -5.40 -14.04
CA ALA A 71 -18.54 -4.40 -13.81
C ALA A 71 -19.14 -3.12 -13.20
N ILE A 72 -18.67 -2.73 -12.01
CA ILE A 72 -19.08 -1.51 -11.31
C ILE A 72 -17.88 -0.55 -11.22
N PRO A 73 -17.97 0.69 -11.72
CA PRO A 73 -16.94 1.70 -11.50
C PRO A 73 -16.74 1.93 -10.01
N PHE A 74 -15.49 1.97 -9.55
CA PHE A 74 -15.18 2.08 -8.13
C PHE A 74 -14.05 3.08 -7.91
N ARG A 75 -14.16 3.89 -6.87
CA ARG A 75 -13.24 4.99 -6.62
C ARG A 75 -12.67 4.83 -5.24
N LEU A 76 -11.36 4.62 -5.16
CA LEU A 76 -10.64 4.67 -3.90
C LEU A 76 -10.11 6.09 -3.72
N ASP A 77 -10.52 6.73 -2.63
CA ASP A 77 -10.17 8.12 -2.34
C ASP A 77 -9.53 8.24 -0.94
N THR A 78 -8.25 7.89 -0.86
CA THR A 78 -7.51 7.80 0.40
C THR A 78 -6.94 9.15 0.81
N ARG A 79 -6.28 9.24 1.97
CA ARG A 79 -5.56 10.46 2.38
C ARG A 79 -4.38 10.82 1.45
N TYR A 80 -3.83 9.83 0.74
CA TYR A 80 -2.58 9.97 0.00
C TYR A 80 -2.77 9.94 -1.51
N TYR A 81 -3.82 9.31 -2.00
CA TYR A 81 -4.08 9.21 -3.43
C TYR A 81 -5.56 9.06 -3.73
N THR A 82 -5.89 9.21 -5.00
CA THR A 82 -7.18 8.85 -5.57
C THR A 82 -6.94 7.95 -6.77
N VAL A 83 -7.76 6.90 -6.97
CA VAL A 83 -7.74 6.08 -8.18
C VAL A 83 -9.16 5.72 -8.61
N GLU A 84 -9.38 5.76 -9.92
CA GLU A 84 -10.58 5.22 -10.57
C GLU A 84 -10.28 3.79 -11.04
N THR A 85 -10.94 2.83 -10.40
CA THR A 85 -10.85 1.39 -10.63
C THR A 85 -12.25 0.85 -10.98
N SER A 86 -12.41 -0.46 -11.04
CA SER A 86 -13.71 -1.12 -11.22
C SER A 86 -13.72 -2.46 -10.51
N LEU A 87 -14.85 -2.75 -9.87
CA LEU A 87 -15.17 -4.08 -9.34
C LEU A 87 -15.67 -4.94 -10.50
N TRP A 88 -15.00 -6.06 -10.74
CA TRP A 88 -15.44 -7.11 -11.67
C TRP A 88 -15.97 -8.27 -10.84
N ILE A 89 -17.24 -8.59 -11.01
CA ILE A 89 -17.98 -9.49 -10.12
C ILE A 89 -18.46 -10.68 -10.92
N SER A 90 -18.22 -11.89 -10.44
CA SER A 90 -18.73 -13.10 -11.08
C SER A 90 -19.12 -14.19 -10.09
N CYS A 91 -20.25 -14.83 -10.36
CA CYS A 91 -20.75 -15.94 -9.55
C CYS A 91 -20.26 -17.27 -10.11
N LEU A 92 -19.60 -18.07 -9.27
CA LEU A 92 -19.06 -19.39 -9.60
C LEU A 92 -20.15 -20.46 -9.52
N ASN A 93 -21.18 -20.30 -10.35
CA ASN A 93 -22.36 -21.16 -10.37
C ASN A 93 -22.13 -22.53 -11.04
N THR A 94 -21.03 -22.71 -11.77
CA THR A 94 -20.74 -23.93 -12.52
C THR A 94 -19.46 -24.57 -12.01
N SER A 95 -19.51 -25.89 -11.78
CA SER A 95 -18.43 -26.71 -11.21
C SER A 95 -17.13 -26.76 -12.04
N LEU A 96 -17.06 -26.05 -13.16
CA LEU A 96 -16.00 -26.10 -14.16
C LEU A 96 -15.79 -24.74 -14.84
N GLN A 97 -15.81 -23.63 -14.11
CA GLN A 97 -15.20 -22.42 -14.68
C GLN A 97 -13.68 -22.61 -14.67
N ASP A 98 -13.18 -23.11 -15.80
CA ASP A 98 -11.77 -23.22 -16.08
C ASP A 98 -11.14 -21.83 -15.92
N SER A 99 -10.15 -21.72 -15.02
CA SER A 99 -9.38 -20.49 -14.79
C SER A 99 -8.80 -19.90 -16.10
N SER A 100 -8.67 -20.72 -17.15
CA SER A 100 -8.25 -20.30 -18.48
C SER A 100 -9.13 -19.21 -19.11
N GLN A 101 -10.42 -19.15 -18.79
CA GLN A 101 -11.31 -18.08 -19.30
C GLN A 101 -10.93 -16.70 -18.77
N TRP A 102 -10.25 -16.67 -17.62
CA TRP A 102 -9.84 -15.43 -16.96
C TRP A 102 -8.49 -14.92 -17.47
N SER A 103 -7.77 -15.67 -18.32
CA SER A 103 -6.45 -15.26 -18.82
C SER A 103 -6.49 -13.95 -19.61
N VAL A 104 -7.62 -13.64 -20.25
CA VAL A 104 -7.81 -12.39 -21.02
C VAL A 104 -7.89 -11.18 -20.09
N VAL A 105 -8.47 -11.35 -18.90
CA VAL A 105 -8.72 -10.27 -17.96
C VAL A 105 -7.67 -10.20 -16.84
N ALA A 106 -6.95 -11.30 -16.61
CA ALA A 106 -5.95 -11.41 -15.56
C ALA A 106 -4.87 -10.33 -15.57
N PRO A 107 -4.32 -9.88 -16.72
CA PRO A 107 -3.32 -8.80 -16.74
C PRO A 107 -3.83 -7.47 -16.17
N ALA A 108 -5.15 -7.26 -16.14
CA ALA A 108 -5.76 -6.07 -15.57
C ALA A 108 -6.03 -6.19 -14.05
N VAL A 109 -6.04 -7.41 -13.51
CA VAL A 109 -6.42 -7.69 -12.12
C VAL A 109 -5.22 -7.46 -11.19
N ASP A 110 -5.43 -6.61 -10.19
CA ASP A 110 -4.45 -6.37 -9.12
C ASP A 110 -4.95 -6.80 -7.74
N ALA A 111 -6.26 -7.05 -7.62
CA ALA A 111 -6.85 -7.65 -6.44
C ALA A 111 -7.80 -8.78 -6.80
N LEU A 112 -7.62 -9.92 -6.17
CA LEU A 112 -8.52 -11.06 -6.19
C LEU A 112 -9.18 -11.19 -4.82
N ILE A 113 -10.51 -11.16 -4.79
CA ILE A 113 -11.30 -11.33 -3.57
C ILE A 113 -12.24 -12.49 -3.79
N TYR A 114 -12.07 -13.55 -3.01
CA TYR A 114 -13.02 -14.65 -2.94
C TYR A 114 -13.95 -14.45 -1.75
N VAL A 115 -15.27 -14.56 -1.95
CA VAL A 115 -16.27 -14.40 -0.89
C VAL A 115 -17.15 -15.64 -0.84
N PHE A 116 -17.26 -16.24 0.34
CA PHE A 116 -18.10 -17.42 0.55
C PHE A 116 -19.02 -17.28 1.76
N ASP A 117 -20.03 -18.14 1.82
CA ASP A 117 -21.00 -18.13 2.91
C ASP A 117 -20.40 -18.86 4.12
N LYS A 118 -20.15 -18.13 5.21
CA LYS A 118 -19.64 -18.71 6.46
C LYS A 118 -20.59 -19.77 7.04
N SER A 119 -21.91 -19.63 6.82
CA SER A 119 -22.90 -20.61 7.27
C SER A 119 -22.90 -21.90 6.43
N GLN A 120 -22.21 -21.90 5.28
CA GLN A 120 -22.04 -23.05 4.38
C GLN A 120 -20.54 -23.25 4.05
N PRO A 121 -19.72 -23.80 4.97
CA PRO A 121 -18.27 -23.94 4.78
C PRO A 121 -17.86 -24.72 3.52
N GLU A 122 -18.68 -25.68 3.08
CA GLU A 122 -18.45 -26.41 1.82
C GLU A 122 -18.33 -25.49 0.59
N SER A 123 -18.95 -24.30 0.67
CA SER A 123 -18.85 -23.28 -0.38
C SER A 123 -17.43 -22.76 -0.54
N PHE A 124 -16.58 -22.83 0.50
CA PHE A 124 -15.15 -22.48 0.44
C PHE A 124 -14.40 -23.25 -0.64
N HIS A 125 -14.70 -24.54 -0.86
CA HIS A 125 -13.95 -25.40 -1.77
C HIS A 125 -13.89 -24.91 -3.23
N ARG A 126 -14.77 -23.98 -3.63
CA ARG A 126 -14.77 -23.38 -4.97
C ARG A 126 -13.61 -22.41 -5.20
N ILE A 127 -12.90 -21.95 -4.16
CA ILE A 127 -11.68 -21.16 -4.30
C ILE A 127 -10.49 -22.00 -4.78
N LYS A 128 -10.47 -23.32 -4.52
CA LYS A 128 -9.28 -24.15 -4.74
C LYS A 128 -8.71 -24.08 -6.17
N PRO A 129 -9.51 -24.09 -7.25
CA PRO A 129 -9.02 -23.90 -8.62
C PRO A 129 -8.40 -22.51 -8.89
N TRP A 130 -8.71 -21.51 -8.07
CA TRP A 130 -8.18 -20.14 -8.19
C TRP A 130 -6.79 -19.98 -7.58
N SER A 131 -6.28 -20.97 -6.84
CA SER A 131 -4.87 -21.00 -6.41
C SER A 131 -3.92 -20.88 -7.60
N THR A 132 -4.13 -21.68 -8.65
CA THR A 132 -3.35 -21.59 -9.89
C THR A 132 -3.43 -20.22 -10.54
N PHE A 133 -4.63 -19.60 -10.58
CA PHE A 133 -4.80 -18.25 -11.12
C PHE A 133 -3.98 -17.23 -10.32
N SER A 134 -4.07 -17.28 -8.99
CA SER A 134 -3.34 -16.41 -8.07
C SER A 134 -1.83 -16.57 -8.24
N SER A 135 -1.32 -17.80 -8.21
CA SER A 135 0.12 -18.06 -8.38
C SER A 135 0.65 -17.71 -9.77
N THR A 136 -0.17 -17.79 -10.81
CA THR A 136 0.25 -17.49 -12.19
C THR A 136 0.30 -15.99 -12.46
N HIS A 137 -0.66 -15.22 -11.94
CA HIS A 137 -0.80 -13.79 -12.25
C HIS A 137 -0.34 -12.89 -11.11
N ASP A 138 -0.15 -13.42 -9.90
CA ASP A 138 0.42 -12.73 -8.74
C ASP A 138 -0.24 -11.38 -8.46
N PRO A 139 -1.56 -11.34 -8.14
CA PRO A 139 -2.22 -10.10 -7.75
C PRO A 139 -1.62 -9.57 -6.45
N ASN A 140 -1.40 -8.26 -6.36
CA ASN A 140 -0.88 -7.61 -5.15
C ASN A 140 -1.77 -7.84 -3.92
N ILE A 141 -3.06 -8.11 -4.14
CA ILE A 141 -4.03 -8.42 -3.09
C ILE A 141 -4.73 -9.74 -3.41
N ALA A 142 -4.67 -10.70 -2.50
CA ALA A 142 -5.44 -11.95 -2.56
C ALA A 142 -6.16 -12.16 -1.22
N LEU A 143 -7.49 -11.97 -1.20
CA LEU A 143 -8.30 -12.10 0.01
C LEU A 143 -9.28 -13.26 -0.11
N CYS A 144 -9.48 -13.97 0.99
CA CYS A 144 -10.56 -14.94 1.16
C CYS A 144 -11.45 -14.52 2.32
N ILE A 145 -12.70 -14.19 2.00
CA ILE A 145 -13.65 -13.57 2.92
C ILE A 145 -14.75 -14.56 3.29
N ALA A 146 -14.83 -14.89 4.58
CA ALA A 146 -15.99 -15.57 5.15
C ALA A 146 -17.06 -14.52 5.45
N TYR A 147 -18.22 -14.61 4.80
CA TYR A 147 -19.30 -13.64 4.93
C TYR A 147 -20.60 -14.32 5.38
N SER A 148 -21.32 -13.71 6.32
CA SER A 148 -22.64 -14.20 6.72
C SER A 148 -23.77 -13.34 6.13
N LEU A 149 -24.79 -13.99 5.56
CA LEU A 149 -26.00 -13.31 5.05
C LEU A 149 -26.90 -12.76 6.17
N HIS A 150 -26.76 -13.31 7.36
CA HIS A 150 -27.48 -12.92 8.56
C HIS A 150 -26.47 -12.62 9.66
N ASP A 151 -26.78 -11.71 10.58
CA ASP A 151 -26.02 -11.56 11.83
C ASP A 151 -26.23 -12.83 12.67
N SER A 152 -25.55 -13.91 12.30
CA SER A 152 -25.58 -15.19 12.99
C SER A 152 -24.34 -15.26 13.86
N THR A 153 -24.55 -15.39 15.17
CA THR A 153 -23.49 -15.51 16.17
C THR A 153 -22.91 -16.93 16.25
N ASP A 154 -23.24 -17.79 15.28
CA ASP A 154 -22.77 -19.16 15.28
C ASP A 154 -21.28 -19.17 14.91
N ASN A 155 -20.47 -19.54 15.90
CA ASN A 155 -19.05 -19.79 15.71
C ASN A 155 -18.87 -21.09 14.93
N VAL A 156 -18.96 -20.98 13.61
CA VAL A 156 -18.53 -22.03 12.70
C VAL A 156 -17.01 -22.11 12.75
N PRO A 157 -16.41 -23.28 13.04
CA PRO A 157 -14.96 -23.42 13.05
C PRO A 157 -14.42 -23.26 11.62
N LEU A 158 -13.61 -22.23 11.41
CA LEU A 158 -13.05 -21.85 10.11
C LEU A 158 -11.54 -22.12 9.99
N GLY A 159 -10.92 -22.75 10.99
CA GLY A 159 -9.48 -22.98 11.05
C GLY A 159 -8.92 -23.66 9.78
N ASP A 160 -9.58 -24.73 9.31
CA ASP A 160 -9.17 -25.42 8.08
C ASP A 160 -9.21 -24.51 6.83
N CYS A 161 -10.09 -23.51 6.81
CA CYS A 161 -10.16 -22.54 5.72
C CYS A 161 -9.00 -21.54 5.80
N GLU A 162 -8.70 -21.05 7.00
CA GLU A 162 -7.58 -20.14 7.27
C GLU A 162 -6.23 -20.79 6.95
N ASP A 163 -6.00 -22.02 7.42
CA ASP A 163 -4.79 -22.80 7.13
C ASP A 163 -4.57 -22.94 5.62
N TRP A 164 -5.62 -23.30 4.87
CA TRP A 164 -5.53 -23.39 3.42
C TRP A 164 -5.21 -22.03 2.76
N CYS A 165 -5.78 -20.93 3.27
CA CYS A 165 -5.51 -19.59 2.74
C CYS A 165 -4.04 -19.22 2.92
N ILE A 166 -3.48 -19.46 4.11
CA ILE A 166 -2.05 -19.23 4.41
C ILE A 166 -1.17 -20.02 3.44
N GLU A 167 -1.45 -21.31 3.25
CA GLU A 167 -0.68 -22.18 2.34
C GLU A 167 -0.73 -21.72 0.87
N ASN A 168 -1.78 -21.01 0.46
CA ASN A 168 -2.02 -20.60 -0.93
C ASN A 168 -1.83 -19.10 -1.15
N GLY A 169 -1.30 -18.36 -0.18
CA GLY A 169 -1.01 -16.93 -0.29
C GLY A 169 -2.25 -16.03 -0.28
N PHE A 170 -3.35 -16.48 0.31
CA PHE A 170 -4.54 -15.66 0.56
C PHE A 170 -4.54 -15.18 2.00
N GLU A 171 -4.91 -13.91 2.21
CA GLU A 171 -5.26 -13.42 3.54
C GLU A 171 -6.71 -13.79 3.85
N PHE A 172 -6.92 -14.54 4.94
CA PHE A 172 -8.25 -14.91 5.40
C PHE A 172 -8.85 -13.80 6.27
N ILE A 173 -10.10 -13.43 5.98
CA ILE A 173 -10.83 -12.40 6.73
C ILE A 173 -12.24 -12.90 7.04
N ASP A 174 -12.60 -12.93 8.32
CA ASP A 174 -13.99 -13.07 8.74
C ASP A 174 -14.66 -11.69 8.71
N ALA A 175 -15.63 -11.50 7.80
CA ALA A 175 -16.24 -10.19 7.53
C ALA A 175 -16.97 -9.60 8.75
N ASP A 176 -17.39 -10.44 9.69
CA ASP A 176 -18.13 -10.06 10.88
C ASP A 176 -17.25 -10.01 12.14
N ASP A 177 -15.94 -10.26 12.02
CA ASP A 177 -15.00 -10.10 13.13
C ASP A 177 -14.86 -8.63 13.55
N THR A 178 -15.10 -8.38 14.83
CA THR A 178 -15.00 -7.07 15.48
C THR A 178 -13.66 -6.86 16.17
N GLY A 179 -12.78 -7.87 16.20
CA GLY A 179 -11.48 -7.81 16.86
C GLY A 179 -11.53 -7.99 18.38
N GLU A 180 -12.71 -8.26 18.96
CA GLU A 180 -12.89 -8.40 20.41
C GLU A 180 -12.07 -9.55 21.02
N SER A 181 -11.73 -10.57 20.21
CA SER A 181 -10.92 -11.72 20.65
C SER A 181 -9.43 -11.54 20.41
N SER A 182 -8.98 -10.41 19.86
CA SER A 182 -7.57 -10.19 19.56
C SER A 182 -6.74 -10.01 20.83
N VAL A 183 -5.85 -10.98 21.08
CA VAL A 183 -4.83 -10.95 22.14
C VAL A 183 -3.63 -10.14 21.65
N VAL A 184 -3.79 -8.82 21.65
CA VAL A 184 -2.72 -7.86 21.38
C VAL A 184 -2.30 -7.27 22.71
N ASP A 185 -1.06 -7.55 23.11
CA ASP A 185 -0.51 -7.10 24.40
C ASP A 185 -0.38 -5.57 24.48
N ASP A 186 -0.27 -4.89 23.34
CA ASP A 186 -0.23 -3.42 23.24
C ASP A 186 -1.63 -2.84 22.96
N PRO A 187 -2.22 -2.08 23.90
CA PRO A 187 -3.53 -1.44 23.71
C PRO A 187 -3.59 -0.45 22.54
N VAL A 188 -2.47 0.15 22.16
CA VAL A 188 -2.39 1.12 21.07
C VAL A 188 -2.44 0.42 19.71
N GLU A 189 -1.74 -0.71 19.58
CA GLU A 189 -1.82 -1.55 18.38
C GLU A 189 -3.21 -2.20 18.27
N ALA A 190 -3.78 -2.66 19.38
CA ALA A 190 -5.15 -3.18 19.42
C ALA A 190 -6.18 -2.16 18.91
N ALA A 191 -6.02 -0.89 19.29
CA ALA A 191 -6.91 0.18 18.84
C ALA A 191 -6.73 0.55 17.36
N ARG A 192 -5.60 0.19 16.73
CA ARG A 192 -5.33 0.47 15.31
C ARG A 192 -5.65 -0.71 14.40
N ALA A 193 -5.63 -1.92 14.94
CA ALA A 193 -5.96 -3.12 14.19
C ALA A 193 -7.36 -3.01 13.59
N LYS A 194 -7.48 -3.39 12.32
CA LYS A 194 -8.76 -3.43 11.60
C LYS A 194 -9.14 -4.86 11.34
N PHE A 195 -10.43 -5.14 11.49
CA PHE A 195 -11.02 -6.46 11.36
C PHE A 195 -12.18 -6.42 10.37
N GLY A 196 -12.59 -7.60 9.91
CA GLY A 196 -13.68 -7.78 8.96
C GLY A 196 -13.62 -6.82 7.77
N LEU A 197 -14.73 -6.13 7.49
CA LEU A 197 -14.82 -5.26 6.33
C LEU A 197 -13.87 -4.04 6.38
N ASP A 198 -13.47 -3.56 7.56
CA ASP A 198 -12.45 -2.51 7.66
C ASP A 198 -11.07 -2.98 7.20
N ARG A 199 -10.74 -4.25 7.48
CA ARG A 199 -9.49 -4.86 7.03
C ARG A 199 -9.44 -4.98 5.50
N VAL A 200 -10.56 -5.39 4.89
CA VAL A 200 -10.69 -5.46 3.42
C VAL A 200 -10.45 -4.08 2.79
N ILE A 201 -11.11 -3.04 3.31
CA ILE A 201 -10.95 -1.67 2.79
C ILE A 201 -9.51 -1.20 2.97
N GLU A 202 -8.88 -1.47 4.12
CA GLU A 202 -7.47 -1.13 4.33
C GLU A 202 -6.54 -1.81 3.33
N ALA A 203 -6.72 -3.10 3.04
CA ALA A 203 -5.94 -3.79 2.04
C ALA A 203 -6.07 -3.10 0.67
N LEU A 204 -7.30 -2.76 0.25
CA LEU A 204 -7.56 -2.04 -1.00
C LEU A 204 -6.95 -0.62 -1.02
N GLU A 205 -7.04 0.12 0.09
CA GLU A 205 -6.51 1.48 0.22
C GLU A 205 -4.99 1.55 0.40
N SER A 206 -4.35 0.44 0.76
CA SER A 206 -2.90 0.37 0.95
C SER A 206 -2.17 -0.07 -0.31
N ASN A 207 -2.90 -0.52 -1.34
CA ASN A 207 -2.31 -0.98 -2.58
C ASN A 207 -1.88 0.15 -3.53
N MET A 208 -0.84 -0.11 -4.31
CA MET A 208 -0.24 0.81 -5.28
C MET A 208 -0.84 0.60 -6.67
N TRP A 209 -2.09 1.00 -6.84
CA TRP A 209 -2.85 0.87 -8.08
C TRP A 209 -2.27 1.60 -9.29
N ASP A 210 -2.31 0.94 -10.46
CA ASP A 210 -2.04 1.60 -11.74
C ASP A 210 -3.03 2.75 -12.01
N GLY A 211 -2.48 3.91 -12.35
CA GLY A 211 -3.25 5.13 -12.60
C GLY A 211 -3.71 5.85 -11.33
N LEU A 212 -3.19 5.50 -10.14
CA LEU A 212 -3.39 6.32 -8.95
C LEU A 212 -2.80 7.72 -9.15
N VAL A 213 -3.49 8.72 -8.63
CA VAL A 213 -3.05 10.11 -8.61
C VAL A 213 -2.76 10.47 -7.16
N ARG A 214 -1.49 10.71 -6.84
CA ARG A 214 -1.08 11.12 -5.49
C ARG A 214 -1.67 12.48 -5.17
N LYS A 215 -2.31 12.58 -4.00
CA LYS A 215 -2.67 13.86 -3.41
C LYS A 215 -1.38 14.50 -2.95
N THR A 216 -1.12 15.71 -3.42
CA THR A 216 -0.15 16.54 -2.73
C THR A 216 -0.67 16.79 -1.33
N PRO A 217 0.13 16.56 -0.27
CA PRO A 217 -0.26 17.05 1.05
C PRO A 217 -0.58 18.54 0.90
N PRO A 218 -1.48 19.10 1.73
CA PRO A 218 -1.63 20.54 1.80
C PRO A 218 -0.27 21.09 2.20
N TYR A 219 0.52 21.50 1.22
CA TYR A 219 1.75 22.19 1.45
C TYR A 219 1.28 23.43 2.19
N MET A 220 1.72 23.60 3.44
CA MET A 220 1.90 24.94 4.01
C MET A 220 2.88 25.66 3.08
N GLY A 221 2.38 26.10 1.93
CA GLY A 221 3.08 26.98 1.04
C GLY A 221 3.29 28.29 1.78
N PRO A 222 4.46 28.93 1.59
CA PRO A 222 4.71 30.21 2.20
C PRO A 222 3.62 31.16 1.73
N SER A 223 2.95 31.83 2.68
CA SER A 223 2.06 32.93 2.35
C SER A 223 2.78 33.85 1.37
N SER A 224 2.32 33.84 0.13
CA SER A 224 2.67 34.84 -0.86
C SER A 224 1.98 36.13 -0.42
N ASN A 225 2.59 36.79 0.55
CA ASN A 225 2.28 38.17 0.91
C ASN A 225 3.62 38.89 1.03
N ASN A 226 4.05 39.46 -0.09
CA ASN A 226 5.24 40.30 -0.23
C ASN A 226 5.11 41.61 0.55
N ASN A 227 4.95 41.57 1.87
CA ASN A 227 5.07 42.73 2.76
C ASN A 227 5.19 42.34 4.24
N SER A 228 6.07 41.41 4.59
CA SER A 228 6.39 41.13 5.99
C SER A 228 7.89 41.03 6.20
N ARG A 229 8.42 42.07 6.83
CA ARG A 229 9.76 42.23 7.38
C ARG A 229 10.27 40.95 8.04
N PRO A 230 11.56 40.57 7.89
CA PRO A 230 12.09 39.36 8.51
C PRO A 230 11.93 39.43 10.04
N THR A 231 11.28 38.42 10.61
CA THR A 231 11.24 38.19 12.05
C THR A 231 12.64 37.82 12.56
N PRO A 232 13.13 38.41 13.66
CA PRO A 232 14.46 38.09 14.17
C PRO A 232 14.48 36.67 14.76
N LEU A 233 15.56 35.94 14.50
CA LEU A 233 15.88 34.66 15.14
C LEU A 233 15.85 34.76 16.68
N PRO A 234 15.49 33.68 17.39
CA PRO A 234 15.62 33.57 18.85
C PRO A 234 17.07 33.83 19.29
N SER A 235 17.24 34.57 20.38
CA SER A 235 18.52 35.09 20.88
C SER A 235 19.58 34.03 21.21
N THR A 236 19.21 32.77 21.33
CA THR A 236 20.14 31.68 21.69
C THR A 236 21.10 31.34 20.54
N ILE A 237 20.71 31.54 19.27
CA ILE A 237 21.55 31.23 18.10
C ILE A 237 22.43 32.43 17.70
N ARG A 238 22.03 33.66 18.07
CA ARG A 238 22.70 34.89 17.64
C ARG A 238 24.12 35.06 18.21
N ASN A 239 24.41 34.46 19.36
CA ASN A 239 25.68 34.70 20.05
C ASN A 239 26.84 33.81 19.56
N ASN A 240 26.58 32.76 18.78
CA ASN A 240 27.63 31.86 18.28
C ASN A 240 28.03 32.11 16.82
N ILE A 241 27.38 33.06 16.12
CA ILE A 241 27.66 33.39 14.69
C ILE A 241 28.12 34.84 14.56
N SER A 242 28.97 35.30 15.48
CA SER A 242 29.60 36.62 15.39
C SER A 242 31.11 36.49 15.37
N THR A 243 31.63 35.81 14.34
CA THR A 243 32.94 36.06 13.71
C THR A 243 33.25 34.91 12.76
N THR A 244 33.21 35.15 11.45
CA THR A 244 34.33 35.03 10.48
C THR A 244 33.84 34.85 9.04
N ASN A 245 34.66 35.31 8.10
CA ASN A 245 34.44 35.48 6.66
C ASN A 245 33.54 34.45 5.92
N PRO A 246 32.76 34.90 4.91
CA PRO A 246 31.87 34.08 4.08
C PRO A 246 32.57 33.05 3.16
N ASN A 247 33.90 32.97 3.17
CA ASN A 247 34.66 31.98 2.40
C ASN A 247 34.94 30.68 3.16
N ASP A 248 34.44 30.53 4.38
CA ASP A 248 34.66 29.32 5.17
C ASP A 248 33.36 28.54 5.39
N LEU A 249 32.56 28.44 4.31
CA LEU A 249 31.34 27.63 4.28
C LEU A 249 31.66 26.17 4.66
N ALA A 250 32.82 25.65 4.22
CA ALA A 250 33.32 24.33 4.59
C ALA A 250 33.64 24.22 6.09
N SER A 251 34.19 25.27 6.71
CA SER A 251 34.43 25.32 8.16
C SER A 251 33.12 25.35 8.95
N LEU A 252 32.13 26.14 8.49
CA LEU A 252 30.80 26.19 9.09
C LEU A 252 30.09 24.83 9.00
N TYR A 253 30.19 24.14 7.87
CA TYR A 253 29.64 22.79 7.70
C TYR A 253 30.38 21.76 8.57
N SER A 254 31.71 21.85 8.66
CA SER A 254 32.50 20.95 9.52
C SER A 254 32.20 21.15 11.00
N HIS A 255 31.94 22.40 11.43
CA HIS A 255 31.69 22.71 12.83
C HIS A 255 30.30 22.28 13.28
N VAL A 256 29.27 22.51 12.45
CA VAL A 256 27.90 22.03 12.71
C VAL A 256 27.87 20.49 12.72
N PHE A 257 28.61 19.86 11.81
CA PHE A 257 28.67 18.39 11.72
C PHE A 257 29.50 17.76 12.86
N ASN A 258 30.61 18.37 13.26
CA ASN A 258 31.39 17.89 14.41
C ASN A 258 30.63 18.08 15.74
N SER A 259 29.82 19.15 15.87
CA SER A 259 28.91 19.31 17.01
C SER A 259 27.87 18.18 17.06
N PHE A 260 27.27 17.87 15.90
CA PHE A 260 26.31 16.78 15.74
C PHE A 260 26.88 15.41 16.12
N THR A 261 28.12 15.10 15.71
CA THR A 261 28.78 13.82 16.06
C THR A 261 29.21 13.76 17.53
N THR A 262 29.54 14.90 18.16
CA THR A 262 29.95 14.94 19.58
C THR A 262 28.76 14.75 20.51
N ASP A 263 27.59 15.31 20.16
CA ASP A 263 26.35 15.15 20.92
C ASP A 263 25.78 13.72 20.82
N LEU A 264 26.05 13.01 19.72
CA LEU A 264 25.74 11.57 19.57
C LEU A 264 26.75 10.66 20.29
N SER A 265 28.00 11.11 20.45
CA SER A 265 29.09 10.30 21.05
C SER A 265 29.13 10.34 22.58
N ASN A 266 28.49 11.33 23.23
CA ASN A 266 28.61 11.56 24.68
C ASN A 266 27.35 11.25 25.51
N GLY A 267 26.31 10.63 24.92
CA GLY A 267 25.09 10.28 25.63
C GLY A 267 24.96 8.78 25.86
N ASP A 268 25.13 8.33 27.11
CA ASP A 268 24.67 7.02 27.58
C ASP A 268 23.22 6.81 27.13
N MET A 269 23.02 5.80 26.30
CA MET A 269 21.82 5.57 25.51
C MET A 269 20.71 4.91 26.34
N GLU A 270 20.21 5.60 27.36
CA GLU A 270 19.00 5.13 28.06
C GLU A 270 17.83 6.12 28.11
N ASP A 271 17.99 7.44 27.97
CA ASP A 271 16.84 8.35 28.20
C ASP A 271 16.72 9.63 27.35
N ASN A 272 17.52 9.87 26.29
CA ASN A 272 17.55 11.18 25.63
C ASN A 272 16.95 11.22 24.20
N ILE A 273 15.62 11.13 24.11
CA ILE A 273 14.82 11.40 22.89
C ILE A 273 15.12 12.79 22.29
N ASP A 274 15.50 13.74 23.15
CA ASP A 274 15.76 15.13 22.76
C ASP A 274 16.95 15.27 21.80
N GLY A 275 17.97 14.40 21.91
CA GLY A 275 19.15 14.44 21.03
C GLY A 275 18.81 14.05 19.58
N PHE A 276 17.90 13.09 19.41
CA PHE A 276 17.44 12.66 18.09
C PHE A 276 16.53 13.70 17.44
N GLU A 277 15.67 14.36 18.21
CA GLU A 277 14.80 15.43 17.71
C GLU A 277 15.60 16.68 17.30
N VAL A 278 16.66 17.01 18.07
CA VAL A 278 17.62 18.06 17.70
C VAL A 278 18.37 17.71 16.42
N ALA A 279 18.80 16.46 16.26
CA ALA A 279 19.43 15.96 15.05
C ALA A 279 18.53 16.10 13.81
N LEU A 280 17.24 15.75 13.94
CA LEU A 280 16.24 15.88 12.87
C LEU A 280 15.95 17.35 12.52
N HIS A 281 15.89 18.23 13.52
CA HIS A 281 15.67 19.66 13.28
C HIS A 281 16.88 20.31 12.57
N GLN A 282 18.09 19.89 12.90
CA GLN A 282 19.32 20.34 12.21
C GLN A 282 19.39 19.80 10.78
N LEU A 283 19.02 18.54 10.54
CA LEU A 283 18.94 17.95 9.20
C LEU A 283 17.93 18.71 8.32
N LYS A 284 16.79 19.08 8.90
CA LYS A 284 15.77 19.89 8.21
C LYS A 284 16.31 21.27 7.82
N THR A 285 17.10 21.90 8.70
CA THR A 285 17.73 23.19 8.43
C THR A 285 18.79 23.09 7.33
N LEU A 286 19.63 22.06 7.38
CA LEU A 286 20.64 21.77 6.34
C LEU A 286 19.99 21.47 4.98
N ARG A 287 18.87 20.74 4.97
CA ARG A 287 18.07 20.48 3.77
C ARG A 287 17.51 21.76 3.16
N GLU A 288 17.01 22.69 3.99
CA GLU A 288 16.47 23.97 3.51
C GLU A 288 17.57 24.85 2.90
N GLN A 289 18.79 24.82 3.45
CA GLN A 289 19.94 25.55 2.89
C GLN A 289 20.47 24.91 1.61
N SER A 290 20.45 23.57 1.48
CA SER A 290 20.83 22.84 0.26
C SER A 290 19.93 23.18 -0.94
N ARG A 291 18.68 23.60 -0.70
CA ARG A 291 17.78 24.09 -1.76
C ARG A 291 18.27 25.36 -2.45
N MET A 292 19.23 26.09 -1.88
CA MET A 292 19.82 27.26 -2.54
C MET A 292 21.04 26.93 -3.41
N LEU A 293 21.51 25.67 -3.40
CA LEU A 293 22.67 25.22 -4.17
C LEU A 293 22.27 24.71 -5.57
N SER A 294 23.22 24.71 -6.51
CA SER A 294 23.03 24.14 -7.85
C SER A 294 22.96 22.60 -7.79
N ASP A 295 22.35 21.96 -8.80
CA ASP A 295 22.11 20.51 -8.77
C ASP A 295 23.39 19.66 -8.66
N ASN A 296 24.52 20.15 -9.17
CA ASN A 296 25.82 19.49 -9.02
C ASN A 296 26.31 19.52 -7.56
N GLU A 297 26.17 20.67 -6.89
CA GLU A 297 26.56 20.84 -5.48
C GLU A 297 25.63 20.08 -4.53
N ARG A 298 24.33 19.99 -4.87
CA ARG A 298 23.36 19.18 -4.11
C ARG A 298 23.69 17.69 -4.15
N THR A 299 24.15 17.21 -5.30
CA THR A 299 24.53 15.80 -5.48
C THR A 299 25.77 15.46 -4.66
N GLU A 300 26.78 16.33 -4.67
CA GLU A 300 27.98 16.15 -3.84
C GLU A 300 27.67 16.23 -2.33
N PHE A 301 26.74 17.11 -1.94
CA PHE A 301 26.26 17.21 -0.57
C PHE A 301 25.53 15.94 -0.12
N ALA A 302 24.59 15.43 -0.93
CA ALA A 302 23.87 14.19 -0.64
C ALA A 302 24.84 13.00 -0.48
N ALA A 303 25.87 12.93 -1.33
CA ALA A 303 26.90 11.89 -1.24
C ALA A 303 27.71 11.98 0.08
N LYS A 304 28.10 13.18 0.51
CA LYS A 304 28.84 13.37 1.78
C LYS A 304 27.99 13.06 3.01
N VAL A 305 26.70 13.43 2.99
CA VAL A 305 25.76 13.08 4.07
C VAL A 305 25.55 11.57 4.12
N ALA A 306 25.36 10.92 2.98
CA ALA A 306 25.18 9.47 2.91
C ALA A 306 26.42 8.72 3.42
N LEU A 307 27.63 9.10 3.00
CA LEU A 307 28.88 8.49 3.47
C LEU A 307 29.09 8.67 4.99
N ALA A 308 28.66 9.79 5.55
CA ALA A 308 28.80 10.03 6.98
C ALA A 308 27.77 9.25 7.82
N PHE A 309 26.56 9.07 7.30
CA PHE A 309 25.57 8.16 7.88
C PHE A 309 26.02 6.70 7.79
N ASP A 310 26.55 6.29 6.65
CA ASP A 310 27.09 4.94 6.43
C ASP A 310 28.28 4.65 7.35
N LYS A 311 29.16 5.62 7.57
CA LYS A 311 30.28 5.45 8.51
C LYS A 311 29.85 5.31 9.98
N HIS A 312 28.64 5.72 10.35
CA HIS A 312 28.19 5.76 11.75
C HIS A 312 27.07 4.76 12.07
N PHE A 313 26.24 4.43 11.08
CA PHE A 313 25.15 3.44 11.16
C PHE A 313 25.38 2.22 10.28
N GLY A 314 26.36 2.26 9.38
CA GLY A 314 26.81 1.11 8.63
C GLY A 314 27.47 0.14 9.61
N THR A 315 26.89 -1.04 9.69
CA THR A 315 27.41 -2.19 10.39
C THR A 315 28.86 -2.44 9.99
N ASP A 316 29.76 -2.55 10.98
CA ASP A 316 31.12 -3.05 10.80
C ASP A 316 31.05 -4.47 10.19
N GLU A 317 31.01 -4.58 8.86
CA GLU A 317 31.33 -5.82 8.16
C GLU A 317 32.84 -6.01 8.17
N ASN A 318 33.38 -6.31 9.35
CA ASN A 318 34.65 -6.97 9.58
C ASN A 318 34.71 -7.38 11.05
N ASP A 319 34.21 -8.58 11.36
CA ASP A 319 34.84 -9.51 12.33
C ASP A 319 34.03 -10.81 12.36
N ASN A 320 34.49 -11.80 11.59
CA ASN A 320 34.51 -13.21 11.99
C ASN A 320 35.31 -14.04 10.97
N ASP A 321 36.63 -13.85 10.99
CA ASP A 321 37.55 -14.95 10.73
C ASP A 321 37.47 -15.92 11.93
N ALA A 322 36.76 -17.05 11.80
CA ALA A 322 37.05 -18.25 12.58
C ALA A 322 36.36 -19.51 12.00
N ASN A 323 37.23 -20.44 11.58
CA ASN A 323 37.07 -21.88 11.62
C ASN A 323 36.41 -22.62 10.44
N PHE A 324 37.19 -22.73 9.35
CA PHE A 324 37.12 -23.83 8.40
C PHE A 324 38.20 -24.86 8.77
N GLU A 325 37.89 -25.81 9.66
CA GLU A 325 38.54 -27.13 9.79
C GLU A 325 37.90 -27.89 10.97
N ASP A 326 36.93 -28.76 10.67
CA ASP A 326 36.79 -30.11 11.26
C ASP A 326 35.45 -30.72 10.82
N TYR A 327 35.47 -31.47 9.73
CA TYR A 327 34.57 -32.61 9.49
C TYR A 327 35.16 -33.50 8.39
N ILE A 328 36.37 -34.00 8.63
CA ILE A 328 36.78 -35.32 8.12
C ILE A 328 37.29 -36.10 9.32
N THR A 329 36.39 -36.82 9.97
CA THR A 329 36.67 -38.16 10.51
C THR A 329 35.39 -38.97 10.49
#